data_AF-A0A4C1ZY36-F1
#
_entry.id   AF-A0A4C1ZY36-F1
#
_cell.length_a   1.000
_cell.length_b   1.000
_cell.length_c   1.000
_cell.angle_alpha   90.00
_cell.angle_beta   90.00
_cell.angle_gamma   90.00
#
_symmetry.space_group_name_H-M   'P 1'
#
loop_
_entity.id
_entity.type
_entity.pdbx_description
1 polymer ?
#
loop_
_entity_poly.entity_id
_entity_poly.type
_entity_poly.pdbx_seq_one_letter_code
_entity_poly.pdbx_strand_id
1 'polypeptide(L)'
;MLEDRNFMDDCIDKNFVFLKSIPNSIQYWMARKKDLFAMLRQLGKPTVFFTISANEIKWPKLLKILHDLSDSFKDIRVEDPLVNLNRSQRSHLVNEDPVTCCVYFNKLVDTIMAMLQAKMTYNPFGPYRVLDYFLRIEVPAPR
;
A
#
# COMPACT_ATOMS: atom_id res chain seq x y z
N MET A 1 -3.06 1.70 29.85
CA MET A 1 -4.26 1.05 29.26
C MET A 1 -3.90 -0.11 28.32
N LEU A 2 -2.84 -0.02 27.50
CA LEU A 2 -2.45 -1.06 26.52
C LEU A 2 -1.43 -2.13 26.99
N GLU A 3 -0.93 -2.01 28.22
CA GLU A 3 -0.08 -3.04 28.86
C GLU A 3 -0.87 -3.92 29.85
N ASP A 4 -2.16 -3.63 30.01
CA ASP A 4 -3.02 -4.36 30.92
C ASP A 4 -3.39 -5.71 30.30
N ARG A 5 -2.91 -6.80 30.93
CA ARG A 5 -3.18 -8.17 30.49
C ARG A 5 -4.68 -8.47 30.44
N ASN A 6 -5.46 -7.89 31.35
CA ASN A 6 -6.89 -8.13 31.43
C ASN A 6 -7.64 -7.57 30.20
N PHE A 7 -7.18 -6.44 29.64
CA PHE A 7 -7.75 -5.88 28.42
C PHE A 7 -7.43 -6.72 27.18
N MET A 8 -6.22 -7.29 27.11
CA MET A 8 -5.84 -8.20 26.04
C MET A 8 -6.61 -9.52 26.10
N ASP A 9 -6.81 -10.07 27.29
CA ASP A 9 -7.58 -11.31 27.48
C ASP A 9 -9.06 -11.11 27.12
N ASP A 10 -9.68 -9.99 27.51
CA ASP A 10 -11.04 -9.62 27.08
C ASP A 10 -11.14 -9.45 25.55
N CYS A 11 -10.07 -8.99 24.90
CA CYS A 11 -10.03 -8.88 23.44
C CYS A 11 -9.91 -10.25 22.74
N ILE A 12 -9.23 -11.21 23.38
CA ILE A 12 -9.10 -12.59 22.89
C ILE A 12 -10.44 -13.32 23.06
N ASP A 13 -11.08 -13.19 24.23
CA ASP A 13 -12.38 -13.80 24.54
C ASP A 13 -13.50 -13.27 23.62
N LYS A 14 -13.46 -11.99 23.25
CA LYS A 14 -14.42 -11.37 22.33
C LYS A 14 -14.10 -11.59 20.84
N ASN A 15 -13.13 -12.45 20.50
CA ASN A 15 -12.79 -12.80 19.12
C ASN A 15 -12.38 -11.59 18.25
N PHE A 16 -11.67 -10.60 18.82
CA PHE A 16 -11.12 -9.47 18.06
C PHE A 16 -9.92 -9.86 17.16
N VAL A 17 -9.78 -11.13 16.80
CA VAL A 17 -8.76 -11.63 15.87
C VAL A 17 -8.81 -10.89 14.54
N PHE A 18 -10.01 -10.46 14.10
CA PHE A 18 -10.16 -9.68 12.87
C PHE A 18 -9.40 -8.34 12.90
N LEU A 19 -9.12 -7.76 14.08
CA LEU A 19 -8.33 -6.54 14.18
C LEU A 19 -6.92 -6.74 13.63
N LYS A 20 -6.36 -7.95 13.68
CA LYS A 20 -5.06 -8.26 13.05
C LYS A 20 -5.10 -8.13 11.53
N SER A 21 -6.27 -8.22 10.92
CA SER A 21 -6.47 -8.08 9.47
C SER A 21 -6.73 -6.62 9.05
N ILE A 22 -7.07 -5.74 10.00
CA ILE A 22 -7.31 -4.32 9.71
C ILE A 22 -5.98 -3.58 9.70
N PRO A 23 -5.58 -2.99 8.55
CA PRO A 23 -4.38 -2.17 8.46
C PRO A 23 -4.42 -1.02 9.49
N ASN A 24 -3.26 -0.66 10.02
CA ASN A 24 -3.08 0.38 11.05
C ASN A 24 -3.69 0.11 12.44
N SER A 25 -4.37 -1.03 12.67
CA SER A 25 -4.85 -1.36 14.01
C SER A 25 -3.67 -1.64 14.96
N ILE A 26 -3.89 -1.46 16.27
CA ILE A 26 -2.89 -1.78 17.28
C ILE A 26 -2.46 -3.25 17.19
N GLN A 27 -3.42 -4.16 17.00
CA GLN A 27 -3.17 -5.61 16.92
C GLN A 27 -2.40 -5.97 15.64
N TYR A 28 -2.70 -5.31 14.52
CA TYR A 28 -1.94 -5.43 13.28
C TYR A 28 -0.48 -4.99 13.51
N TRP A 29 -0.26 -3.83 14.15
CA TRP A 29 1.09 -3.35 14.43
C TRP A 29 1.89 -4.25 15.35
N MET A 30 1.25 -4.78 16.40
CA MET A 30 1.89 -5.73 17.32
C MET A 30 2.30 -7.02 16.62
N ALA A 31 1.44 -7.56 15.74
CA ALA A 31 1.75 -8.76 14.96
C ALA A 31 2.92 -8.50 13.99
N ARG A 32 2.83 -7.44 13.19
CA ARG A 32 3.87 -7.04 12.22
C ARG A 32 5.23 -6.78 12.88
N LYS A 33 5.23 -6.17 14.08
CA LYS A 33 6.45 -5.98 14.88
C LYS A 33 7.08 -7.33 15.24
N LYS A 34 6.29 -8.30 15.73
CA LYS A 34 6.80 -9.63 16.10
C LYS A 34 7.43 -10.35 14.91
N ASP A 35 6.80 -10.30 13.75
CA ASP A 35 7.32 -10.90 12.51
C ASP A 35 8.65 -10.27 12.10
N LEU A 36 8.76 -8.93 12.15
CA LEU A 36 9.99 -8.22 11.84
C LEU A 36 11.14 -8.61 12.80
N PHE A 37 10.88 -8.74 14.10
CA PHE A 37 11.88 -9.19 15.07
C PHE A 37 12.24 -10.67 14.89
N ALA A 38 11.34 -11.51 14.37
CA ALA A 38 11.67 -12.88 14.01
C ALA A 38 12.61 -12.92 12.80
N MET A 39 12.31 -12.15 11.75
CA MET A 39 13.18 -12.01 10.57
C MET A 39 14.55 -11.48 10.94
N LEU A 40 14.64 -10.43 11.78
CA LEU A 40 15.92 -9.86 12.21
C LEU A 40 16.80 -10.88 12.96
N ARG A 41 16.19 -11.77 13.75
CA ARG A 41 16.90 -12.83 14.48
C ARG A 41 17.38 -13.97 13.56
N GLN A 42 16.60 -14.31 12.54
CA GLN A 42 16.89 -15.43 11.64
C GLN A 42 17.81 -15.04 10.47
N LEU A 43 17.56 -13.87 9.87
CA LEU A 43 18.23 -13.39 8.65
C LEU A 43 19.33 -12.36 8.95
N GLY A 44 19.34 -11.79 10.16
CA GLY A 44 20.27 -10.73 10.54
C GLY A 44 19.81 -9.35 10.09
N LYS A 45 20.76 -8.39 10.08
CA LYS A 45 20.47 -6.97 9.84
C LYS A 45 19.93 -6.71 8.42
N PRO A 46 18.97 -5.79 8.24
CA PRO A 46 18.49 -5.41 6.92
C PRO A 46 19.58 -4.72 6.10
N THR A 47 19.60 -4.98 4.80
CA THR A 47 20.55 -4.36 3.86
C THR A 47 20.03 -3.03 3.34
N VAL A 48 18.73 -2.93 3.04
CA VAL A 48 18.11 -1.75 2.42
C VAL A 48 16.78 -1.46 3.12
N PHE A 49 16.50 -0.18 3.33
CA PHE A 49 15.18 0.32 3.67
C PHE A 49 14.62 1.08 2.47
N PHE A 50 13.38 0.78 2.09
CA PHE A 50 12.73 1.38 0.94
C PHE A 50 11.31 1.82 1.32
N THR A 51 10.94 3.05 0.98
CA THR A 51 9.62 3.62 1.24
C THR A 51 9.05 4.15 -0.07
N ILE A 52 7.83 3.72 -0.40
CA ILE A 52 7.10 4.17 -1.59
C ILE A 52 5.90 4.98 -1.11
N SER A 53 5.77 6.20 -1.62
CA SER A 53 4.57 7.02 -1.41
C SER A 53 3.72 7.04 -2.67
N ALA A 54 2.40 7.09 -2.50
CA ALA A 54 1.45 7.23 -3.58
C ALA A 54 1.01 8.69 -3.74
N ASN A 55 0.84 9.13 -4.99
CA ASN A 55 0.25 10.42 -5.35
C ASN A 55 -0.63 10.24 -6.57
N GLU A 56 -1.83 9.73 -6.31
CA GLU A 56 -2.81 9.26 -7.28
C GLU A 56 -3.27 10.39 -8.22
N ILE A 57 -3.30 11.64 -7.71
CA ILE A 57 -3.68 12.85 -8.46
C ILE A 57 -2.67 13.16 -9.60
N LYS A 58 -1.49 12.55 -9.58
CA LYS A 58 -0.45 12.73 -10.59
C LYS A 58 -0.20 11.49 -11.46
N TRP A 59 -1.01 10.45 -11.33
CA TRP A 59 -0.82 9.22 -12.12
C TRP A 59 -1.73 9.23 -13.35
N PRO A 60 -1.23 9.57 -14.55
CA PRO A 60 -2.08 9.72 -15.73
C PRO A 60 -2.79 8.41 -16.10
N LYS A 61 -2.11 7.26 -16.01
CA LYS A 61 -2.74 5.96 -16.28
C LYS A 61 -3.87 5.65 -15.29
N LEU A 62 -3.67 5.91 -14.01
CA LEU A 62 -4.70 5.71 -12.99
C LEU A 62 -5.88 6.67 -13.22
N LEU A 63 -5.61 7.96 -13.43
CA LEU A 63 -6.65 8.96 -13.66
C LEU A 63 -7.49 8.66 -14.90
N LYS A 64 -6.87 8.11 -15.96
CA LYS A 64 -7.61 7.66 -17.15
C LYS A 64 -8.55 6.52 -16.82
N ILE A 65 -8.08 5.51 -16.08
CA ILE A 65 -8.93 4.39 -15.61
C ILE A 65 -10.08 4.91 -14.75
N LEU A 66 -9.80 5.80 -13.78
CA LEU A 66 -10.83 6.38 -12.91
C LEU A 66 -11.84 7.22 -13.70
N HIS A 67 -11.38 7.98 -14.68
CA HIS A 67 -12.25 8.76 -15.57
C HIS A 67 -13.16 7.85 -16.41
N ASP A 68 -12.62 6.75 -16.95
CA ASP A 68 -13.38 5.79 -17.75
C ASP A 68 -14.43 5.03 -16.91
N LEU A 69 -14.19 4.88 -15.60
CA LEU A 69 -15.10 4.27 -14.65
C LEU A 69 -16.13 5.27 -14.07
N SER A 70 -15.81 6.56 -14.04
CA SER A 70 -16.64 7.62 -13.46
C SER A 70 -17.74 8.07 -14.41
N ASP A 71 -18.92 8.36 -13.87
CA ASP A 71 -20.03 8.97 -14.62
C ASP A 71 -19.96 10.51 -14.64
N SER A 72 -19.12 11.11 -13.78
CA SER A 72 -19.15 12.54 -13.45
C SER A 72 -18.53 13.46 -14.51
N PHE A 73 -17.71 12.93 -15.44
CA PHE A 73 -16.96 13.74 -16.43
C PHE A 73 -16.96 13.17 -17.85
N LYS A 74 -17.93 12.33 -18.21
CA LYS A 74 -17.99 11.64 -19.52
C LYS A 74 -17.95 12.56 -20.74
N ASP A 75 -18.39 13.80 -20.60
CA ASP A 75 -18.39 14.79 -21.68
C ASP A 75 -16.98 15.30 -22.04
N ILE A 76 -15.99 15.07 -21.17
CA ILE A 76 -14.61 15.51 -21.35
C ILE A 76 -13.82 14.37 -21.99
N ARG A 77 -13.36 14.57 -23.24
CA ARG A 77 -12.37 13.67 -23.84
C ARG A 77 -11.01 13.91 -23.19
N VAL A 78 -10.50 12.89 -22.49
CA VAL A 78 -9.21 12.95 -21.80
C VAL A 78 -8.16 12.17 -22.59
N GLU A 79 -7.31 12.90 -23.32
CA GLU A 79 -6.10 12.34 -23.92
C GLU A 79 -4.95 12.32 -22.90
N ASP A 80 -4.72 13.46 -22.23
CA ASP A 80 -3.80 13.59 -21.10
C ASP A 80 -4.54 14.11 -19.86
N PRO A 81 -4.81 13.25 -18.86
CA PRO A 81 -5.49 13.62 -17.62
C PRO A 81 -4.81 14.74 -16.84
N LEU A 82 -3.50 14.97 -17.02
CA LEU A 82 -2.78 16.01 -16.29
C LEU A 82 -2.98 17.40 -16.89
N VAL A 83 -3.28 17.46 -18.20
CA VAL A 83 -3.52 18.71 -18.94
C VAL A 83 -5.02 19.00 -19.05
N ASN A 84 -5.82 17.98 -19.34
CA ASN A 84 -7.26 18.14 -19.58
C ASN A 84 -8.07 18.32 -18.29
N LEU A 85 -7.59 17.81 -17.14
CA LEU A 85 -8.31 17.89 -15.87
C LEU A 85 -7.61 18.79 -14.86
N ASN A 86 -8.39 19.68 -14.26
CA ASN A 86 -7.92 20.50 -13.16
C ASN A 86 -7.65 19.63 -11.91
N ARG A 87 -6.83 20.13 -10.98
CA ARG A 87 -6.46 19.42 -9.75
C ARG A 87 -7.68 18.98 -8.93
N SER A 88 -8.70 19.82 -8.83
CA SER A 88 -9.94 19.51 -8.10
C SER A 88 -10.72 18.35 -8.74
N GLN A 89 -10.81 18.32 -10.07
CA GLN A 89 -11.47 17.23 -10.80
C GLN A 89 -10.72 15.91 -10.61
N ARG A 90 -9.38 15.94 -10.68
CA ARG A 90 -8.54 14.77 -10.40
C ARG A 90 -8.70 14.27 -8.97
N SER A 91 -8.77 15.19 -8.00
CA SER A 91 -9.04 14.82 -6.61
C SER A 91 -10.43 14.23 -6.42
N HIS A 92 -11.43 14.70 -7.18
CA HIS A 92 -12.78 14.16 -7.14
C HIS A 92 -12.79 12.70 -7.63
N LEU A 93 -12.18 12.41 -8.77
CA LEU A 93 -12.07 11.05 -9.32
C LEU A 93 -11.40 10.06 -8.34
N VAL A 94 -10.33 10.49 -7.66
CA VAL A 94 -9.64 9.66 -6.67
C VAL A 94 -10.51 9.40 -5.43
N ASN A 95 -11.29 10.40 -5.01
CA ASN A 95 -12.19 10.26 -3.87
C ASN A 95 -13.48 9.49 -4.19
N GLU A 96 -13.89 9.48 -5.46
CA GLU A 96 -15.06 8.75 -5.95
C GLU A 96 -14.82 7.24 -5.93
N ASP A 97 -13.64 6.79 -6.38
CA ASP A 97 -13.23 5.38 -6.35
C ASP A 97 -11.86 5.16 -5.70
N PRO A 98 -11.78 5.24 -4.36
CA PRO A 98 -10.55 4.98 -3.63
C PRO A 98 -10.15 3.49 -3.66
N VAL A 99 -11.09 2.58 -3.94
CA VAL A 99 -10.82 1.14 -4.00
C VAL A 99 -9.92 0.82 -5.19
N THR A 100 -10.24 1.35 -6.36
CA THR A 100 -9.40 1.20 -7.56
C THR A 100 -8.02 1.81 -7.35
N CYS A 101 -7.92 2.95 -6.64
CA CYS A 101 -6.62 3.52 -6.26
C CYS A 101 -5.78 2.56 -5.41
N CYS A 102 -6.36 1.96 -4.36
CA CYS A 102 -5.67 0.99 -3.51
C CYS A 102 -5.24 -0.25 -4.29
N VAL A 103 -6.11 -0.79 -5.15
CA VAL A 103 -5.80 -1.97 -5.98
C VAL A 103 -4.67 -1.65 -6.98
N TYR A 104 -4.71 -0.48 -7.62
CA TYR A 104 -3.67 -0.05 -8.55
C TYR A 104 -2.31 0.09 -7.85
N PHE A 105 -2.27 0.74 -6.68
CA PHE A 105 -1.05 0.88 -5.91
C PHE A 105 -0.49 -0.48 -5.47
N ASN A 106 -1.35 -1.39 -5.01
CA ASN A 106 -0.93 -2.72 -4.59
C ASN A 106 -0.29 -3.49 -5.77
N LYS A 107 -0.93 -3.50 -6.94
CA LYS A 107 -0.37 -4.11 -8.16
C LYS A 107 0.97 -3.49 -8.56
N LEU A 108 1.13 -2.17 -8.38
CA LEU A 108 2.39 -1.48 -8.65
C LEU A 108 3.49 -1.96 -7.70
N VAL A 109 3.20 -2.06 -6.40
CA VAL A 109 4.13 -2.58 -5.40
C VAL A 109 4.51 -4.03 -5.70
N ASP A 110 3.53 -4.88 -6.01
CA ASP A 110 3.77 -6.29 -6.38
C ASP A 110 4.69 -6.40 -7.59
N THR A 111 4.46 -5.56 -8.62
CA THR A 111 5.30 -5.53 -9.82
C THR A 111 6.72 -5.11 -9.50
N ILE A 112 6.89 -4.08 -8.66
CA ILE A 112 8.22 -3.64 -8.22
C ILE A 112 8.92 -4.77 -7.46
N MET A 113 8.25 -5.41 -6.49
CA MET A 113 8.86 -6.48 -5.72
C MET A 113 9.22 -7.68 -6.58
N ALA A 114 8.37 -8.04 -7.55
CA ALA A 114 8.68 -9.07 -8.53
C ALA A 114 9.93 -8.73 -9.38
N MET A 115 10.06 -7.47 -9.82
CA MET A 115 11.26 -7.00 -10.53
C MET A 115 12.52 -7.07 -9.65
N LEU A 116 12.43 -6.72 -8.38
CA LEU A 116 13.56 -6.75 -7.44
C LEU A 116 14.01 -8.18 -7.06
N GLN A 117 13.10 -9.15 -7.12
CA GLN A 117 13.38 -10.57 -6.87
C GLN A 117 13.85 -11.32 -8.11
N ALA A 118 13.60 -10.78 -9.30
CA ALA A 118 13.93 -11.41 -10.56
C ALA A 118 15.43 -11.67 -10.69
N LYS A 119 15.78 -12.83 -11.26
CA LYS A 119 17.18 -13.22 -11.56
C LYS A 119 17.71 -12.62 -12.87
N MET A 120 16.85 -11.94 -13.63
CA MET A 120 17.12 -11.50 -15.01
C MET A 120 17.76 -10.10 -15.06
N THR A 121 18.29 -9.73 -16.22
CA THR A 121 19.02 -8.47 -16.49
C THR A 121 18.22 -7.19 -16.24
N TYR A 122 16.89 -7.26 -16.18
CA TYR A 122 16.06 -6.07 -15.86
C TYR A 122 15.99 -5.77 -14.35
N ASN A 123 16.60 -6.59 -13.49
CA ASN A 123 16.73 -6.27 -12.08
C ASN A 123 17.68 -5.07 -11.92
N PRO A 124 17.24 -3.95 -11.30
CA PRO A 124 18.09 -2.77 -11.14
C PRO A 124 19.35 -3.04 -10.29
N PHE A 125 19.35 -4.09 -9.48
CA PHE A 125 20.49 -4.51 -8.66
C PHE A 125 21.39 -5.56 -9.35
N GLY A 126 21.12 -5.88 -10.62
CA GLY A 126 21.89 -6.84 -11.40
C GLY A 126 21.93 -8.23 -10.75
N PRO A 127 23.11 -8.73 -10.31
CA PRO A 127 23.21 -10.05 -9.69
C PRO A 127 22.62 -10.10 -8.26
N TYR A 128 22.46 -8.95 -7.60
CA TYR A 128 22.02 -8.87 -6.20
C TYR A 128 20.50 -8.77 -6.10
N ARG A 129 19.81 -9.91 -6.09
CA ARG A 129 18.34 -9.94 -5.95
C ARG A 129 17.88 -9.87 -4.49
N VAL A 130 16.67 -9.37 -4.31
CA VAL A 130 15.96 -9.47 -3.02
C VAL A 130 15.55 -10.93 -2.81
N LEU A 131 15.99 -11.53 -1.69
CA LEU A 131 15.62 -12.88 -1.29
C LEU A 131 14.45 -12.84 -0.31
N ASP A 132 14.65 -12.08 0.77
CA ASP A 132 13.68 -11.89 1.84
C ASP A 132 13.35 -10.41 1.96
N TYR A 133 12.09 -10.11 2.25
CA TYR A 133 11.63 -8.75 2.47
C TYR A 133 10.50 -8.71 3.48
N PHE A 134 10.39 -7.60 4.16
CA PHE A 134 9.27 -7.28 5.03
C PHE A 134 8.56 -6.06 4.46
N LEU A 135 7.28 -6.22 4.08
CA LEU A 135 6.46 -5.13 3.58
C LEU A 135 5.51 -4.63 4.67
N ARG A 136 5.46 -3.31 4.80
CA ARG A 136 4.53 -2.59 5.65
C ARG A 136 3.81 -1.55 4.82
N ILE A 137 2.48 -1.60 4.82
CA ILE A 137 1.62 -0.59 4.20
C ILE A 137 1.06 0.29 5.31
N GLU A 138 1.15 1.60 5.13
CA GLU A 138 0.57 2.61 5.98
C GLU A 138 -0.50 3.34 5.18
N VAL A 139 -1.74 3.34 5.68
CA VAL A 139 -2.82 4.14 5.09
C VAL A 139 -2.93 5.45 5.89
N PRO A 140 -2.81 6.62 5.27
CA PRO A 140 -3.03 7.88 5.98
C PRO A 140 -4.48 7.94 6.48
N ALA A 141 -4.67 8.42 7.71
CA ALA A 141 -6.02 8.61 8.25
C ALA A 141 -6.85 9.54 7.34
N PRO A 142 -8.16 9.30 7.18
CA PRO A 142 -9.03 10.25 6.49
C PRO A 142 -8.91 11.61 7.20
N ARG A 143 -8.56 12.64 6.44
CA ARG A 143 -8.47 14.02 6.91
C ARG A 143 -9.81 14.71 6.80
#